data_AF-A0A7Y5K9U8-F1
#
_entry.id   AF-A0A7Y5K9U8-F1
#
_cell.length_a   1.000
_cell.length_b   1.000
_cell.length_c   1.000
_cell.angle_alpha   90.00
_cell.angle_beta   90.00
_cell.angle_gamma   90.00
#
_symmetry.space_group_name_H-M   'P 1'
#
loop_
_entity.id
_entity.type
_entity.pdbx_description
1 polymer ?
#
loop_
_entity_poly.entity_id
_entity_poly.type
_entity_poly.pdbx_seq_one_letter_code
_entity_poly.pdbx_strand_id
1 'polypeptide(L)'
;YLTYKLRLAPVLRNSKWGAFLDMWQELLKKHPTIPQLVEKNNCHLSFEMYGGRNTHLIVYEEELAVAALFGVRADASVVPPAQLDLLGVPSAALVGQLVAGEDPVAKYAEIRAEMEHRNHPTEEDKISGIEGTVWYVEEPNARVSMWKCKPESVEAIHWATGINKKAVLATCWNFLETADDLNYDTLLPLLLEEYQRDDIENFREHVEACISQVRYEFEFKERVLAAYDGLGLSIHMDKAGVMRALSQHFQRPEMKKVFTLIIRNR
;
A
#
# COMPACT_ATOMS: atom_id res chain seq x y z
N TYR A 1 10.19 20.17 1.11
CA TYR A 1 10.10 18.92 1.89
C TYR A 1 10.00 17.75 0.91
N LEU A 2 10.89 16.76 1.03
CA LEU A 2 10.84 15.52 0.26
C LEU A 2 10.22 14.44 1.15
N THR A 3 9.08 13.88 0.74
CA THR A 3 8.33 12.89 1.52
C THR A 3 8.17 11.62 0.70
N TYR A 4 8.42 10.46 1.30
CA TYR A 4 8.37 9.17 0.61
C TYR A 4 7.17 8.37 1.12
N LYS A 5 6.20 8.13 0.24
CA LYS A 5 4.93 7.45 0.55
C LYS A 5 5.04 5.97 0.22
N LEU A 6 4.64 5.11 1.14
CA LEU A 6 4.30 3.72 0.85
C LEU A 6 2.77 3.59 0.73
N ARG A 7 2.26 2.54 0.07
CA ARG A 7 0.80 2.27 -0.01
C ARG A 7 0.08 2.32 1.36
N LEU A 8 0.78 2.08 2.47
CA LEU A 8 0.21 1.92 3.81
C LEU A 8 0.73 2.93 4.85
N ALA A 9 1.62 3.87 4.48
CA ALA A 9 2.16 4.85 5.43
C ALA A 9 2.57 6.15 4.73
N PRO A 10 2.27 7.32 5.32
CA PRO A 10 2.63 8.62 4.76
C PRO A 10 4.14 8.88 4.78
N VAL A 11 4.88 8.13 5.59
CA VAL A 11 6.34 8.23 5.74
C VAL A 11 6.95 6.84 5.71
N LEU A 12 8.02 6.70 4.95
CA LEU A 12 8.84 5.50 4.88
C LEU A 12 9.40 5.13 6.27
N ARG A 13 9.22 3.87 6.67
CA ARG A 13 9.69 3.34 7.96
C ARG A 13 10.04 1.86 7.86
N ASN A 14 10.93 1.41 8.73
CA ASN A 14 11.13 -0.03 8.94
C ASN A 14 9.92 -0.64 9.64
N SER A 15 9.59 -1.87 9.29
CA SER A 15 8.49 -2.61 9.89
C SER A 15 8.78 -4.11 9.90
N LYS A 16 7.87 -4.89 10.49
CA LYS A 16 7.93 -6.36 10.41
C LYS A 16 7.87 -6.92 8.98
N TRP A 17 7.46 -6.12 8.00
CA TRP A 17 7.32 -6.52 6.60
C TRP A 17 8.55 -6.18 5.76
N GLY A 18 9.49 -5.41 6.30
CA GLY A 18 10.67 -5.00 5.54
C GLY A 18 11.38 -3.80 6.18
N ALA A 19 12.69 -3.74 5.94
CA ALA A 19 13.56 -2.63 6.34
C ALA A 19 13.55 -1.51 5.28
N PHE A 20 12.37 -1.01 4.93
CA PHE A 20 12.19 -0.10 3.80
C PHE A 20 12.97 1.22 3.95
N LEU A 21 13.08 1.75 5.17
CA LEU A 21 13.84 2.98 5.41
C LEU A 21 15.34 2.73 5.19
N ASP A 22 15.87 1.60 5.68
CA ASP A 22 17.28 1.27 5.54
C ASP A 22 17.65 1.00 4.08
N MET A 23 16.78 0.28 3.35
CA MET A 23 16.93 0.07 1.89
C MET A 23 16.96 1.39 1.12
N TRP A 24 16.07 2.33 1.47
CA TRP A 24 16.08 3.64 0.83
C TRP A 24 17.32 4.47 1.16
N GLN A 25 17.80 4.43 2.41
CA GLN A 25 19.05 5.09 2.78
C GLN A 25 20.26 4.53 2.03
N GLU A 26 20.28 3.23 1.77
CA GLU A 26 21.28 2.58 0.92
C GLU A 26 21.24 3.13 -0.51
N LEU A 27 20.04 3.25 -1.09
CA LEU A 27 19.84 3.82 -2.43
C LEU A 27 20.22 5.30 -2.50
N LEU A 28 19.95 6.09 -1.47
CA LEU A 28 20.38 7.49 -1.40
C LEU A 28 21.91 7.62 -1.34
N LYS A 29 22.62 6.68 -0.70
CA LYS A 29 24.09 6.65 -0.74
C LYS A 29 24.61 6.29 -2.13
N LYS A 30 23.95 5.36 -2.82
CA LYS A 30 24.29 4.96 -4.19
C LYS A 30 23.98 6.07 -5.22
N HIS A 31 22.94 6.85 -4.97
CA HIS A 31 22.45 7.92 -5.84
C HIS A 31 22.32 9.25 -5.06
N PRO A 32 23.45 9.89 -4.69
CA PRO A 32 23.47 11.07 -3.82
C PRO A 32 22.82 12.32 -4.45
N THR A 33 22.55 12.30 -5.75
CA THR A 33 21.88 13.39 -6.48
C THR A 33 20.36 13.37 -6.33
N ILE A 34 19.74 12.28 -5.86
CA ILE A 34 18.27 12.15 -5.70
C ILE A 34 17.64 13.36 -4.97
N PRO A 35 18.18 13.85 -3.83
CA PRO A 35 17.58 14.98 -3.11
C PRO A 35 17.51 16.28 -3.92
N GLN A 36 18.39 16.45 -4.91
CA GLN A 36 18.47 17.66 -5.74
C GLN A 36 17.46 17.64 -6.90
N LEU A 37 16.92 16.45 -7.24
CA LEU A 37 16.09 16.29 -8.43
C LEU A 37 14.78 17.07 -8.36
N VAL A 38 14.22 17.28 -7.16
CA VAL A 38 12.99 18.06 -6.99
C VAL A 38 13.20 19.53 -7.37
N GLU A 39 14.26 20.16 -6.87
CA GLU A 39 14.61 21.54 -7.23
C GLU A 39 14.99 21.64 -8.70
N LYS A 40 15.78 20.68 -9.19
CA LYS A 40 16.25 20.65 -10.57
C LYS A 40 15.11 20.60 -11.59
N ASN A 41 14.06 19.83 -11.29
CA ASN A 41 12.91 19.65 -12.19
C ASN A 41 11.70 20.52 -11.83
N ASN A 42 11.77 21.28 -10.74
CA ASN A 42 10.65 22.07 -10.20
C ASN A 42 9.35 21.24 -10.05
N CYS A 43 9.47 19.99 -9.61
CA CYS A 43 8.35 19.07 -9.39
C CYS A 43 8.70 18.01 -8.34
N HIS A 44 7.67 17.43 -7.71
CA HIS A 44 7.83 16.25 -6.86
C HIS A 44 8.08 15.03 -7.74
N LEU A 45 8.89 14.07 -7.27
CA LEU A 45 9.26 12.90 -8.05
C LEU A 45 8.77 11.61 -7.40
N SER A 46 8.24 10.72 -8.23
CA SER A 46 7.88 9.36 -7.86
C SER A 46 9.00 8.41 -8.25
N PHE A 47 9.40 7.54 -7.32
CA PHE A 47 10.41 6.51 -7.53
C PHE A 47 9.84 5.14 -7.21
N GLU A 48 10.29 4.14 -7.95
CA GLU A 48 10.11 2.73 -7.60
C GLU A 48 11.40 2.23 -6.94
N MET A 49 11.29 1.65 -5.75
CA MET A 49 12.36 0.87 -5.11
C MET A 49 12.08 -0.60 -5.38
N TYR A 50 12.95 -1.28 -6.10
CA TYR A 50 12.73 -2.66 -6.55
C TYR A 50 13.99 -3.52 -6.35
N GLY A 51 13.86 -4.84 -6.54
CA GLY A 51 14.95 -5.80 -6.37
C GLY A 51 14.58 -6.97 -5.47
N GLY A 52 15.45 -7.99 -5.39
CA GLY A 52 15.22 -9.20 -4.59
C GLY A 52 14.99 -8.93 -3.10
N ARG A 53 15.55 -7.86 -2.54
CA ARG A 53 15.28 -7.44 -1.14
C ARG A 53 13.94 -6.73 -0.95
N ASN A 54 13.32 -6.23 -2.02
CA ASN A 54 11.98 -5.67 -2.02
C ASN A 54 11.05 -6.45 -2.98
N THR A 55 10.95 -7.76 -2.74
CA THR A 55 10.20 -8.66 -3.63
C THR A 55 8.69 -8.42 -3.54
N HIS A 56 8.06 -8.26 -4.70
CA HIS A 56 6.61 -8.27 -4.89
C HIS A 56 6.22 -9.41 -5.84
N LEU A 57 5.62 -9.09 -6.98
CA LEU A 57 5.22 -10.08 -7.99
C LEU A 57 6.37 -10.52 -8.89
N ILE A 58 7.27 -9.58 -9.21
CA ILE A 58 8.39 -9.82 -10.12
C ILE A 58 9.61 -10.32 -9.35
N VAL A 59 10.24 -11.37 -9.88
CA VAL A 59 11.55 -11.84 -9.46
C VAL A 59 12.61 -11.00 -10.15
N TYR A 60 13.35 -10.21 -9.38
CA TYR A 60 14.42 -9.36 -9.88
C TYR A 60 15.79 -10.03 -9.70
N GLU A 61 16.67 -9.86 -10.68
CA GLU A 61 18.08 -10.26 -10.56
C GLU A 61 18.86 -9.28 -9.68
N GLU A 62 18.50 -7.99 -9.73
CA GLU A 62 19.11 -6.97 -8.88
C GLU A 62 18.73 -7.17 -7.42
N GLU A 63 19.71 -7.08 -6.52
CA GLU A 63 19.46 -7.19 -5.08
C GLU A 63 18.58 -6.03 -4.58
N LEU A 64 18.92 -4.80 -4.97
CA LEU A 64 18.20 -3.57 -4.63
C LEU A 64 18.56 -2.44 -5.62
N ALA A 65 17.54 -1.80 -6.18
CA ALA A 65 17.65 -0.75 -7.18
C ALA A 65 16.53 0.29 -7.05
N VAL A 66 16.69 1.41 -7.77
CA VAL A 66 15.71 2.50 -7.83
C VAL A 66 15.55 2.99 -9.26
N ALA A 67 14.32 3.31 -9.64
CA ALA A 67 14.00 3.96 -10.90
C ALA A 67 13.08 5.17 -10.67
N ALA A 68 13.39 6.30 -11.29
CA ALA A 68 12.47 7.42 -11.39
C ALA A 68 11.33 7.07 -12.36
N LEU A 69 10.09 7.30 -11.93
CA LEU A 69 8.89 6.97 -12.70
C LEU A 69 8.32 8.19 -13.41
N PHE A 70 8.01 9.26 -12.68
CA PHE A 70 7.43 10.49 -13.21
C PHE A 70 7.55 11.64 -12.19
N GLY A 71 7.34 12.86 -12.66
CA GLY A 71 7.22 14.05 -11.85
C GLY A 71 5.76 14.50 -11.69
N VAL A 72 5.48 15.27 -10.64
CA VAL A 72 4.18 15.90 -10.38
C VAL A 72 4.42 17.35 -9.96
N ARG A 73 3.87 18.29 -10.72
CA ARG A 73 3.96 19.73 -10.40
C ARG A 73 2.94 20.12 -9.32
N ALA A 74 3.05 21.35 -8.83
CA ALA A 74 2.16 21.87 -7.79
C ALA A 74 0.68 21.94 -8.21
N ASP A 75 0.41 22.04 -9.51
CA ASP A 75 -0.95 22.02 -10.10
C ASP A 75 -1.46 20.59 -10.36
N ALA A 76 -0.77 19.57 -9.83
CA ALA A 76 -1.01 18.14 -10.06
C ALA A 76 -0.81 17.67 -11.52
N SER A 77 -0.21 18.49 -12.40
CA SER A 77 0.18 18.02 -13.74
C SER A 77 1.31 17.01 -13.66
N VAL A 78 1.20 15.95 -14.47
CA VAL A 78 2.21 14.89 -14.58
C VAL A 78 3.32 15.32 -15.53
N VAL A 79 4.56 15.06 -15.15
CA VAL A 79 5.75 15.22 -16.00
C VAL A 79 6.28 13.82 -16.33
N PRO A 80 6.27 13.40 -17.61
CA PRO A 80 6.73 12.07 -17.99
C PRO A 80 8.24 11.94 -17.78
N PRO A 81 8.76 10.72 -17.56
CA PRO A 81 10.16 10.50 -17.24
C PRO A 81 11.13 11.01 -18.32
N ALA A 82 10.74 10.98 -19.59
CA ALA A 82 11.53 11.49 -20.70
C ALA A 82 11.76 13.01 -20.66
N GLN A 83 10.99 13.76 -19.88
CA GLN A 83 11.12 15.21 -19.70
C GLN A 83 11.86 15.61 -18.42
N LEU A 84 12.34 14.64 -17.64
CA LEU A 84 13.03 14.88 -16.38
C LEU A 84 14.55 14.89 -16.57
N ASP A 85 15.23 15.86 -15.98
CA ASP A 85 16.68 15.82 -15.78
C ASP A 85 16.98 15.04 -14.50
N LEU A 86 17.42 13.80 -14.66
CA LEU A 86 17.60 12.85 -13.57
C LEU A 86 19.03 12.83 -12.99
N LEU A 87 19.95 13.67 -13.49
CA LEU A 87 21.33 13.75 -12.99
C LEU A 87 22.01 12.36 -12.83
N GLY A 88 21.78 11.47 -13.79
CA GLY A 88 22.32 10.10 -13.79
C GLY A 88 21.58 9.09 -12.91
N VAL A 89 20.51 9.47 -12.22
CA VAL A 89 19.62 8.52 -11.53
C VAL A 89 18.84 7.72 -12.60
N PRO A 90 18.77 6.38 -12.49
CA PRO A 90 18.04 5.56 -13.46
C PRO A 90 16.56 5.95 -13.55
N SER A 91 16.00 5.87 -14.76
CA SER A 91 14.56 5.92 -15.01
C SER A 91 14.03 4.54 -15.38
N ALA A 92 12.70 4.37 -15.31
CA ALA A 92 12.04 3.21 -15.90
C ALA A 92 12.39 3.10 -17.39
N ALA A 93 12.69 1.88 -17.85
CA ALA A 93 13.08 1.63 -19.22
C ALA A 93 11.95 2.00 -20.21
N LEU A 94 12.31 2.68 -21.30
CA LEU A 94 11.38 2.94 -22.38
C LEU A 94 11.16 1.65 -23.18
N VAL A 95 9.94 1.12 -23.14
CA VAL A 95 9.56 -0.09 -23.88
C VAL A 95 9.10 0.23 -25.30
N GLY A 96 8.42 1.35 -25.49
CA GLY A 96 7.93 1.76 -26.80
C GLY A 96 7.47 3.20 -26.83
N GLN A 97 7.31 3.71 -28.04
CA GLN A 97 6.80 5.04 -28.33
C GLN A 97 5.86 4.94 -29.54
N LEU A 98 4.76 5.69 -29.50
CA LEU A 98 3.90 5.89 -30.66
C LEU A 98 4.40 7.08 -31.48
N VAL A 99 4.39 6.94 -32.81
CA VAL A 99 4.54 8.05 -33.74
C VAL A 99 3.20 8.44 -34.36
N ALA A 100 3.11 9.68 -34.86
CA ALA A 100 1.88 10.19 -35.45
C ALA A 100 1.41 9.31 -36.63
N GLY A 101 0.14 8.90 -36.58
CA GLY A 101 -0.49 8.05 -37.61
C GLY A 101 -0.51 6.56 -37.28
N GLU A 102 0.18 6.11 -36.22
CA GLU A 102 0.04 4.74 -35.71
C GLU A 102 -1.27 4.55 -34.94
N ASP A 103 -1.82 3.34 -34.98
CA ASP A 103 -3.00 2.98 -34.20
C ASP A 103 -2.60 2.72 -32.73
N PRO A 104 -3.02 3.58 -31.79
CA PRO A 104 -2.66 3.44 -30.38
C PRO A 104 -3.22 2.17 -29.74
N VAL A 105 -4.39 1.69 -30.19
CA VAL A 105 -5.02 0.48 -29.65
C VAL A 105 -4.25 -0.75 -30.11
N ALA A 106 -3.88 -0.80 -31.39
CA ALA A 106 -3.06 -1.88 -31.93
C ALA A 106 -1.69 -1.92 -31.24
N LYS A 107 -1.04 -0.77 -31.04
CA LYS A 107 0.27 -0.72 -30.37
C LYS A 107 0.19 -1.11 -28.90
N TYR A 108 -0.88 -0.70 -28.21
CA TYR A 108 -1.14 -1.13 -26.84
C TYR A 108 -1.28 -2.65 -26.75
N ALA A 109 -2.04 -3.26 -27.66
CA ALA A 109 -2.21 -4.71 -27.71
C ALA A 109 -0.90 -5.45 -28.05
N GLU A 110 -0.10 -4.91 -28.97
CA GLU A 110 1.21 -5.44 -29.33
C GLU A 110 2.16 -5.47 -28.12
N ILE A 111 2.30 -4.35 -27.41
CA ILE A 111 3.16 -4.27 -26.21
C ILE A 111 2.64 -5.21 -25.11
N ARG A 112 1.32 -5.31 -24.93
CA ARG A 112 0.71 -6.25 -23.97
C ARG A 112 1.07 -7.71 -24.31
N ALA A 113 0.97 -8.08 -25.59
CA ALA A 113 1.31 -9.41 -26.07
C ALA A 113 2.81 -9.72 -25.98
N GLU A 114 3.68 -8.73 -26.23
CA GLU A 114 5.13 -8.88 -26.05
C GLU A 114 5.47 -9.14 -24.57
N MET A 115 4.90 -8.37 -23.65
CA MET A 115 5.10 -8.60 -22.22
C MET A 115 4.59 -9.99 -21.79
N GLU A 116 3.43 -10.42 -22.27
CA GLU A 116 2.89 -11.76 -22.01
C GLU A 116 3.86 -12.84 -22.50
N HIS A 117 4.41 -12.69 -23.70
CA HIS A 117 5.35 -13.66 -24.28
C HIS A 117 6.67 -13.74 -23.50
N ARG A 118 7.14 -12.62 -22.96
CA ARG A 118 8.38 -12.52 -22.18
C ARG A 118 8.21 -12.99 -20.74
N ASN A 119 6.99 -13.03 -20.23
CA ASN A 119 6.73 -13.41 -18.86
C ASN A 119 6.80 -14.92 -18.70
N HIS A 120 7.59 -15.35 -17.73
CA HIS A 120 7.73 -16.74 -17.36
C HIS A 120 7.30 -16.90 -15.90
N PRO A 121 6.25 -17.72 -15.63
CA PRO A 121 5.91 -18.10 -14.27
C PRO A 121 7.11 -18.76 -13.59
N THR A 122 7.35 -18.38 -12.35
CA THR A 122 8.34 -19.02 -11.48
C THR A 122 7.63 -19.79 -10.36
N GLU A 123 8.39 -20.40 -9.46
CA GLU A 123 7.83 -20.96 -8.23
C GLU A 123 7.12 -19.86 -7.40
N GLU A 124 6.15 -20.23 -6.57
CA GLU A 124 5.40 -19.35 -5.64
C GLU A 124 4.53 -18.24 -6.29
N ASP A 125 3.90 -18.49 -7.45
CA ASP A 125 3.02 -17.52 -8.13
C ASP A 125 3.70 -16.18 -8.50
N LYS A 126 5.03 -16.19 -8.62
CA LYS A 126 5.82 -15.04 -9.08
C LYS A 126 6.10 -15.14 -10.58
N ILE A 127 6.55 -14.02 -11.14
CA ILE A 127 6.88 -13.91 -12.57
C ILE A 127 8.31 -13.42 -12.72
N SER A 128 9.08 -14.07 -13.58
CA SER A 128 10.29 -13.48 -14.18
C SER A 128 9.89 -12.77 -15.47
N GLY A 129 10.12 -11.46 -15.55
CA GLY A 129 9.70 -10.65 -16.70
C GLY A 129 9.27 -9.23 -16.32
N ILE A 130 8.21 -8.75 -16.96
CA ILE A 130 7.70 -7.38 -16.85
C ILE A 130 6.29 -7.39 -16.24
N GLU A 131 6.09 -6.68 -15.13
CA GLU A 131 4.76 -6.53 -14.51
C GLU A 131 3.79 -5.78 -15.42
N GLY A 132 4.29 -4.76 -16.11
CA GLY A 132 3.51 -3.93 -17.01
C GLY A 132 4.28 -2.69 -17.41
N THR A 133 3.64 -1.86 -18.23
CA THR A 133 4.13 -0.55 -18.65
C THR A 133 3.15 0.55 -18.25
N VAL A 134 3.66 1.78 -18.15
CA VAL A 134 2.85 2.99 -18.02
C VAL A 134 3.01 3.80 -19.30
N TRP A 135 1.88 4.09 -19.92
CA TRP A 135 1.77 4.94 -21.10
C TRP A 135 1.54 6.38 -20.66
N TYR A 136 2.42 7.28 -21.10
CA TYR A 136 2.26 8.71 -20.89
C TYR A 136 1.70 9.32 -22.19
N VAL A 137 0.42 9.71 -22.15
CA VAL A 137 -0.31 10.20 -23.33
C VAL A 137 -0.52 11.70 -23.19
N GLU A 138 0.08 12.47 -24.08
CA GLU A 138 -0.16 13.91 -24.19
C GLU A 138 -1.48 14.16 -24.91
N GLU A 139 -2.41 14.80 -24.19
CA GLU A 139 -3.72 15.21 -24.69
C GLU A 139 -3.62 16.53 -25.48
N PRO A 140 -4.61 16.87 -26.32
CA PRO A 140 -4.60 18.12 -27.12
C PRO A 140 -4.46 19.41 -26.30
N ASN A 141 -4.79 19.39 -25.02
CA ASN A 141 -4.65 20.51 -24.07
C ASN A 141 -3.27 20.53 -23.37
N ALA A 142 -2.29 19.75 -23.84
CA ALA A 142 -0.97 19.54 -23.25
C ALA A 142 -0.99 18.87 -21.85
N ARG A 143 -2.14 18.32 -21.42
CA ARG A 143 -2.21 17.48 -20.21
C ARG A 143 -1.62 16.12 -20.52
N VAL A 144 -0.87 15.55 -19.58
CA VAL A 144 -0.40 14.18 -19.67
C VAL A 144 -1.31 13.28 -18.84
N SER A 145 -1.89 12.26 -19.47
CA SER A 145 -2.58 11.17 -18.78
C SER A 145 -1.69 9.92 -18.72
N MET A 146 -1.87 9.13 -17.66
CA MET A 146 -1.10 7.90 -17.42
C MET A 146 -2.01 6.69 -17.51
N TRP A 147 -1.75 5.78 -18.45
CA TRP A 147 -2.52 4.55 -18.61
C TRP A 147 -1.64 3.35 -18.29
N LYS A 148 -2.15 2.41 -17.49
CA LYS A 148 -1.43 1.17 -17.17
C LYS A 148 -1.72 0.15 -18.26
N CYS A 149 -0.67 -0.54 -18.72
CA CYS A 149 -0.78 -1.69 -19.59
C CYS A 149 -0.15 -2.89 -18.89
N LYS A 150 -0.96 -3.89 -18.55
CA LYS A 150 -0.49 -5.12 -17.90
C LYS A 150 -0.82 -6.35 -18.76
N PRO A 151 0.09 -7.33 -18.84
CA PRO A 151 -0.20 -8.63 -19.45
C PRO A 151 -1.26 -9.38 -18.64
N GLU A 152 -2.00 -10.26 -19.31
CA GLU A 152 -3.14 -10.98 -18.72
C GLU A 152 -2.73 -11.88 -17.57
N SER A 153 -1.57 -12.52 -17.65
CA SER A 153 -1.03 -13.33 -16.55
C SER A 153 -0.81 -12.53 -15.26
N VAL A 154 -0.29 -11.31 -15.39
CA VAL A 154 -0.09 -10.40 -14.25
C VAL A 154 -1.41 -9.91 -13.69
N GLU A 155 -2.38 -9.57 -14.55
CA GLU A 155 -3.71 -9.16 -14.11
C GLU A 155 -4.44 -10.31 -13.42
N ALA A 156 -4.35 -11.53 -13.96
CA ALA A 156 -4.95 -12.72 -13.35
C ALA A 156 -4.40 -12.98 -11.94
N ILE A 157 -3.11 -12.76 -11.68
CA ILE A 157 -2.54 -12.90 -10.33
C ILE A 157 -3.03 -11.78 -9.40
N HIS A 158 -3.10 -10.54 -9.89
CA HIS A 158 -3.67 -9.43 -9.13
C HIS A 158 -5.18 -9.60 -8.85
N TRP A 159 -5.92 -10.27 -9.73
CA TRP A 159 -7.34 -10.59 -9.55
C TRP A 159 -7.55 -11.86 -8.73
N ALA A 160 -6.62 -12.81 -8.78
CA ALA A 160 -6.62 -14.01 -7.93
C ALA A 160 -6.40 -13.65 -6.45
N THR A 161 -5.69 -12.54 -6.18
CA THR A 161 -5.75 -11.90 -4.86
C THR A 161 -7.10 -11.21 -4.70
N GLY A 162 -8.08 -11.93 -4.14
CA GLY A 162 -9.37 -11.38 -3.72
C GLY A 162 -9.24 -10.23 -2.71
N ILE A 163 -10.34 -9.87 -2.06
CA ILE A 163 -10.33 -8.73 -1.12
C ILE A 163 -9.31 -8.95 0.01
N ASN A 164 -8.36 -8.02 0.11
CA ASN A 164 -7.29 -8.12 1.09
C ASN A 164 -7.84 -7.92 2.51
N LYS A 165 -7.88 -8.99 3.29
CA LYS A 165 -8.29 -8.99 4.70
C LYS A 165 -7.74 -7.82 5.51
N LYS A 166 -6.43 -7.55 5.38
CA LYS A 166 -5.76 -6.53 6.20
C LYS A 166 -6.19 -5.12 5.79
N ALA A 167 -6.45 -4.89 4.51
CA ALA A 167 -6.98 -3.62 4.03
C ALA A 167 -8.38 -3.40 4.60
N VAL A 168 -9.27 -4.39 4.50
CA VAL A 168 -10.62 -4.32 5.09
C VAL A 168 -10.57 -4.05 6.59
N LEU A 169 -9.73 -4.77 7.34
CA LEU A 169 -9.55 -4.53 8.78
C LEU A 169 -9.08 -3.10 9.08
N ALA A 170 -8.16 -2.54 8.28
CA ALA A 170 -7.69 -1.17 8.46
C ALA A 170 -8.81 -0.15 8.18
N THR A 171 -9.57 -0.34 7.10
CA THR A 171 -10.73 0.51 6.75
C THR A 171 -11.77 0.49 7.87
N CYS A 172 -12.08 -0.68 8.44
CA CYS A 172 -12.97 -0.80 9.59
C CYS A 172 -12.49 0.02 10.81
N TRP A 173 -11.20 -0.06 11.15
CA TRP A 173 -10.64 0.70 12.28
C TRP A 173 -10.67 2.20 12.04
N ASN A 174 -10.29 2.65 10.84
CA ASN A 174 -10.32 4.07 10.46
C ASN A 174 -11.76 4.62 10.50
N PHE A 175 -12.73 3.83 10.06
CA PHE A 175 -14.13 4.22 10.13
C PHE A 175 -14.58 4.46 11.57
N LEU A 176 -14.22 3.56 12.50
CA LEU A 176 -14.51 3.69 13.93
C LEU A 176 -13.82 4.88 14.62
N GLU A 177 -12.86 5.56 13.98
CA GLU A 177 -12.32 6.83 14.49
C GLU A 177 -13.28 8.01 14.30
N THR A 178 -14.27 7.87 13.39
CA THR A 178 -15.15 8.97 12.96
C THR A 178 -16.64 8.66 13.07
N ALA A 179 -17.02 7.40 13.27
CA ALA A 179 -18.39 6.95 13.39
C ALA A 179 -18.51 5.73 14.31
N ASP A 180 -19.64 5.61 15.01
CA ASP A 180 -19.84 4.57 16.03
C ASP A 180 -20.50 3.27 15.48
N ASP A 181 -21.09 3.31 14.28
CA ASP A 181 -21.85 2.19 13.71
C ASP A 181 -21.17 1.56 12.50
N LEU A 182 -20.31 0.57 12.77
CA LEU A 182 -19.63 -0.23 11.75
C LEU A 182 -20.50 -1.43 11.33
N ASN A 183 -21.00 -1.41 10.09
CA ASN A 183 -21.70 -2.52 9.46
C ASN A 183 -21.35 -2.57 7.95
N TYR A 184 -21.87 -3.58 7.25
CA TYR A 184 -21.54 -3.77 5.84
C TYR A 184 -21.97 -2.57 4.98
N ASP A 185 -23.18 -2.04 5.21
CA ASP A 185 -23.72 -0.93 4.43
C ASP A 185 -22.95 0.38 4.67
N THR A 186 -22.44 0.60 5.89
CA THR A 186 -21.62 1.78 6.21
C THR A 186 -20.18 1.65 5.70
N LEU A 187 -19.65 0.43 5.58
CA LEU A 187 -18.31 0.16 5.07
C LEU A 187 -18.25 0.08 3.53
N LEU A 188 -19.33 -0.36 2.88
CA LEU A 188 -19.40 -0.60 1.44
C LEU A 188 -18.97 0.62 0.58
N PRO A 189 -19.41 1.86 0.86
CA PRO A 189 -18.96 3.02 0.10
C PRO A 189 -17.43 3.21 0.12
N LEU A 190 -16.79 2.93 1.25
CA LEU A 190 -15.33 3.05 1.40
C LEU A 190 -14.59 1.94 0.66
N LEU A 191 -15.13 0.73 0.64
CA LEU A 191 -14.55 -0.37 -0.14
C LEU A 191 -14.71 -0.14 -1.64
N LEU A 192 -15.80 0.49 -2.08
CA LEU A 192 -16.02 0.82 -3.49
C LEU A 192 -15.04 1.88 -4.03
N GLU A 193 -14.31 2.58 -3.16
CA GLU A 193 -13.20 3.45 -3.59
C GLU A 193 -11.99 2.64 -4.10
N GLU A 194 -11.84 1.39 -3.64
CA GLU A 194 -10.67 0.55 -3.90
C GLU A 194 -10.98 -0.76 -4.66
N TYR A 195 -12.22 -1.26 -4.59
CA TYR A 195 -12.62 -2.56 -5.14
C TYR A 195 -13.85 -2.42 -6.04
N GLN A 196 -13.98 -3.33 -7.01
CA GLN A 196 -15.20 -3.42 -7.82
C GLN A 196 -16.33 -4.02 -6.98
N ARG A 197 -17.57 -3.62 -7.28
CA ARG A 197 -18.76 -4.13 -6.58
C ARG A 197 -18.85 -5.65 -6.61
N ASP A 198 -18.61 -6.25 -7.77
CA ASP A 198 -18.74 -7.71 -7.95
C ASP A 198 -17.74 -8.46 -7.07
N ASP A 199 -16.53 -7.93 -6.86
CA ASP A 199 -15.55 -8.50 -5.94
C ASP A 199 -16.02 -8.39 -4.47
N ILE A 200 -16.60 -7.26 -4.09
CA ILE A 200 -17.11 -7.06 -2.72
C ILE A 200 -18.26 -8.01 -2.40
N GLU A 201 -19.14 -8.25 -3.36
CA GLU A 201 -20.23 -9.21 -3.21
C GLU A 201 -19.70 -10.65 -3.17
N ASN A 202 -18.76 -11.01 -4.05
CA ASN A 202 -18.14 -12.34 -4.08
C ASN A 202 -17.37 -12.67 -2.79
N PHE A 203 -16.82 -11.65 -2.11
CA PHE A 203 -16.09 -11.79 -0.84
C PHE A 203 -16.87 -11.25 0.36
N ARG A 204 -18.20 -11.13 0.29
CA ARG A 204 -19.03 -10.52 1.34
C ARG A 204 -18.84 -11.16 2.71
N GLU A 205 -18.84 -12.49 2.80
CA GLU A 205 -18.62 -13.22 4.07
C GLU A 205 -17.28 -12.86 4.71
N HIS A 206 -16.25 -12.62 3.89
CA HIS A 206 -14.94 -12.22 4.35
C HIS A 206 -14.95 -10.80 4.95
N VAL A 207 -15.66 -9.88 4.30
CA VAL A 207 -15.84 -8.51 4.76
C VAL A 207 -16.63 -8.49 6.07
N GLU A 208 -17.73 -9.24 6.15
CA GLU A 208 -18.55 -9.36 7.36
C GLU A 208 -17.79 -9.99 8.53
N ALA A 209 -16.92 -10.98 8.26
CA ALA A 209 -16.03 -11.54 9.27
C ALA A 209 -15.02 -10.50 9.81
N CYS A 210 -14.50 -9.62 8.95
CA CYS A 210 -13.62 -8.53 9.36
C CYS A 210 -14.36 -7.50 10.22
N ILE A 211 -15.56 -7.11 9.82
CA ILE A 211 -16.44 -6.21 10.61
C ILE A 211 -16.69 -6.81 11.99
N SER A 212 -17.11 -8.07 12.04
CA SER A 212 -17.39 -8.79 13.28
C SER A 212 -16.17 -8.85 14.20
N GLN A 213 -15.00 -9.12 13.62
CA GLN A 213 -13.74 -9.13 14.37
C GLN A 213 -13.43 -7.75 14.96
N VAL A 214 -13.51 -6.68 14.16
CA VAL A 214 -13.19 -5.32 14.62
C VAL A 214 -14.16 -4.85 15.69
N ARG A 215 -15.47 -5.08 15.50
CA ARG A 215 -16.49 -4.76 16.51
C ARG A 215 -16.20 -5.47 17.84
N TYR A 216 -15.94 -6.77 17.79
CA TYR A 216 -15.59 -7.53 18.98
C TYR A 216 -14.35 -6.96 19.69
N GLU A 217 -13.31 -6.62 18.94
CA GLU A 217 -12.09 -6.05 19.51
C GLU A 217 -12.30 -4.65 20.10
N PHE A 218 -13.10 -3.80 19.43
CA PHE A 218 -13.46 -2.46 19.88
C PHE A 218 -14.30 -2.51 21.16
N GLU A 219 -15.40 -3.29 21.17
CA GLU A 219 -16.26 -3.48 22.35
C GLU A 219 -15.50 -4.13 23.52
N PHE A 220 -14.57 -5.05 23.24
CA PHE A 220 -13.71 -5.61 24.28
C PHE A 220 -12.78 -4.55 24.88
N LYS A 221 -12.17 -3.69 24.06
CA LYS A 221 -11.32 -2.59 24.53
C LYS A 221 -12.11 -1.62 25.42
N GLU A 222 -13.28 -1.17 24.97
CA GLU A 222 -14.13 -0.24 25.72
C GLU A 222 -14.54 -0.82 27.08
N ARG A 223 -14.98 -2.09 27.12
CA ARG A 223 -15.30 -2.77 28.38
C ARG A 223 -14.11 -2.84 29.34
N VAL A 224 -12.90 -3.13 28.82
CA VAL A 224 -11.68 -3.19 29.64
C VAL A 224 -11.33 -1.83 30.23
N LEU A 225 -11.35 -0.77 29.42
CA LEU A 225 -11.00 0.56 29.87
C LEU A 225 -12.03 1.11 30.86
N ALA A 226 -13.33 0.93 30.58
CA ALA A 226 -14.40 1.33 31.51
C ALA A 226 -14.30 0.59 32.85
N ALA A 227 -14.05 -0.73 32.83
CA ALA A 227 -13.86 -1.52 34.04
C ALA A 227 -12.63 -1.07 34.83
N TYR A 228 -11.52 -0.74 34.16
CA TYR A 228 -10.31 -0.25 34.80
C TYR A 228 -10.50 1.15 35.41
N ASP A 229 -11.05 2.09 34.65
CA ASP A 229 -11.29 3.46 35.11
C ASP A 229 -12.25 3.49 36.32
N GLY A 230 -13.21 2.56 36.37
CA GLY A 230 -14.12 2.37 37.50
C GLY A 230 -13.48 1.85 38.79
N LEU A 231 -12.26 1.29 38.75
CA LEU A 231 -11.56 0.83 39.96
C LEU A 231 -10.95 1.98 40.77
N GLY A 232 -10.66 3.12 40.14
CA GLY A 232 -9.93 4.22 40.79
C GLY A 232 -8.50 3.84 41.25
N LEU A 233 -7.93 2.76 40.71
CA LEU A 233 -6.61 2.24 41.04
C LEU A 233 -5.63 2.52 39.90
N SER A 234 -4.35 2.72 40.22
CA SER A 234 -3.29 2.84 39.21
C SER A 234 -2.58 1.49 39.03
N ILE A 235 -2.57 0.99 37.79
CA ILE A 235 -1.86 -0.25 37.42
C ILE A 235 -0.35 -0.17 37.65
N HIS A 236 0.21 1.04 37.62
CA HIS A 236 1.63 1.31 37.88
C HIS A 236 1.96 1.28 39.38
N MET A 237 0.97 1.54 40.23
CA MET A 237 1.10 1.54 41.70
C MET A 237 0.77 0.18 42.31
N ASP A 238 -0.29 -0.48 41.85
CA ASP A 238 -0.70 -1.80 42.33
C ASP A 238 -1.22 -2.69 41.20
N LYS A 239 -0.28 -3.24 40.43
CA LYS A 239 -0.57 -4.21 39.38
C LYS A 239 -1.34 -5.43 39.90
N ALA A 240 -0.99 -5.95 41.07
CA ALA A 240 -1.57 -7.20 41.56
C ALA A 240 -3.03 -6.99 41.99
N GLY A 241 -3.34 -5.89 42.67
CA GLY A 241 -4.69 -5.50 43.05
C GLY A 241 -5.57 -5.23 41.84
N VAL A 242 -5.07 -4.44 40.87
CA VAL A 242 -5.80 -4.15 39.61
C VAL A 242 -6.13 -5.43 38.85
N MET A 243 -5.15 -6.31 38.64
CA MET A 243 -5.36 -7.54 37.87
C MET A 243 -6.27 -8.53 38.61
N ARG A 244 -6.25 -8.56 39.94
CA ARG A 244 -7.18 -9.36 40.75
C ARG A 244 -8.60 -8.84 40.62
N ALA A 245 -8.81 -7.53 40.72
CA ALA A 245 -10.15 -6.93 40.56
C ALA A 245 -10.72 -7.19 39.16
N LEU A 246 -9.93 -6.98 38.10
CA LEU A 246 -10.37 -7.21 36.72
C LEU A 246 -10.65 -8.68 36.40
N SER A 247 -10.00 -9.63 37.10
CA SER A 247 -10.28 -11.05 36.93
C SER A 247 -11.69 -11.50 37.34
N GLN A 248 -12.44 -10.63 38.04
CA GLN A 248 -13.85 -10.85 38.33
C GLN A 248 -14.77 -10.53 37.14
N HIS A 249 -14.28 -9.71 36.19
CA HIS A 249 -15.04 -9.22 35.03
C HIS A 249 -14.62 -9.87 33.71
N PHE A 250 -13.39 -10.38 33.63
CA PHE A 250 -12.82 -10.96 32.42
C PHE A 250 -12.33 -12.39 32.66
N GLN A 251 -12.42 -13.23 31.63
CA GLN A 251 -12.03 -14.62 31.78
C GLN A 251 -10.51 -14.79 31.83
N ARG A 252 -10.06 -15.84 32.51
CA ARG A 252 -8.62 -16.15 32.65
C ARG A 252 -7.82 -16.12 31.34
N PRO A 253 -8.31 -16.65 30.20
CA PRO A 253 -7.59 -16.58 28.92
C PRO A 253 -7.39 -15.15 28.40
N GLU A 254 -8.29 -14.23 28.76
CA GLU A 254 -8.31 -12.85 28.28
C GLU A 254 -7.40 -11.93 29.11
N MET A 255 -7.04 -12.32 30.34
CA MET A 255 -6.33 -11.47 31.29
C MET A 255 -4.99 -10.93 30.78
N LYS A 256 -4.29 -11.69 29.93
CA LYS A 256 -3.07 -11.19 29.26
C LYS A 256 -3.38 -10.02 28.33
N LYS A 257 -4.46 -10.12 27.56
CA LYS A 257 -4.94 -9.08 26.64
C LYS A 257 -5.42 -7.86 27.41
N VAL A 258 -6.18 -8.05 28.49
CA VAL A 258 -6.62 -6.99 29.42
C VAL A 258 -5.43 -6.18 29.92
N PHE A 259 -4.40 -6.85 30.47
CA PHE A 259 -3.19 -6.20 30.96
C PHE A 259 -2.50 -5.36 29.88
N THR A 260 -2.29 -5.94 28.68
CA THR A 260 -1.65 -5.23 27.57
C THR A 260 -2.44 -4.02 27.10
N LEU A 261 -3.77 -4.09 27.09
CA LEU A 261 -4.63 -2.96 26.70
C LEU A 261 -4.50 -1.80 27.68
N ILE A 262 -4.51 -2.05 28.97
CA ILE A 262 -4.41 -1.00 29.98
C ILE A 262 -3.05 -0.30 29.88
N ILE A 263 -1.95 -1.04 29.88
CA ILE A 263 -0.58 -0.50 29.82
C ILE A 263 -0.34 0.35 28.56
N ARG A 264 -1.02 0.06 27.44
CA ARG A 264 -0.89 0.83 26.20
C ARG A 264 -1.69 2.14 26.19
N ASN A 265 -2.69 2.28 27.04
CA ASN A 265 -3.64 3.39 27.00
C ASN A 265 -3.64 4.23 28.30
N ARG A 266 -2.86 3.85 29.34
CA ARG A 266 -2.86 4.44 30.68
C ARG A 266 -1.46 4.44 31.32
#